data_AF-A0A530YIA2-F1
#
_entry.id   AF-A0A530YIA2-F1
#
_cell.length_a   1.000
_cell.length_b   1.000
_cell.length_c   1.000
_cell.angle_alpha   90.00
_cell.angle_beta   90.00
_cell.angle_gamma   90.00
#
_symmetry.space_group_name_H-M   'P 1'
#
loop_
_entity.id
_entity.type
_entity.pdbx_description
1 polymer ?
#
loop_
_entity_poly.entity_id
_entity_poly.type
_entity_poly.pdbx_seq_one_letter_code
_entity_poly.pdbx_strand_id
1 'polypeptide(L)' 'MPEPDRIIRLKTVLARTGLSRSTIYRKIAEGTFPAQIKISVNGAGWRESDINQWVADPVSWHTGASRKNSE' A
#
# COMPACT_ATOMS: atom_id res chain seq x y z
N MET A 1 -10.01 -1.61 -19.94
CA MET A 1 -10.72 -0.57 -19.15
C MET A 1 -9.83 -0.29 -17.94
N PRO A 2 -9.35 0.94 -17.68
CA PRO A 2 -8.54 1.18 -16.49
C PRO A 2 -9.44 1.00 -15.28
N GLU A 3 -9.13 0.02 -14.43
CA GLU A 3 -9.81 -0.13 -13.15
C GLU A 3 -9.64 1.16 -12.35
N PRO A 4 -10.71 1.69 -11.74
CA PRO A 4 -10.61 2.91 -10.94
C PRO A 4 -9.65 2.65 -9.78
N ASP A 5 -8.57 3.43 -9.69
CA ASP A 5 -7.60 3.35 -8.60
C ASP A 5 -8.28 3.74 -7.28
N ARG A 6 -8.83 2.75 -6.59
CA ARG A 6 -9.58 2.93 -5.35
C ARG A 6 -8.63 2.84 -4.17
N ILE A 7 -8.96 3.58 -3.11
CA ILE A 7 -8.23 3.45 -1.85
C ILE A 7 -8.89 2.39 -0.98
N ILE A 8 -8.13 1.34 -0.67
CA ILE A 8 -8.55 0.25 0.20
C ILE A 8 -8.08 0.48 1.64
N ARG A 9 -8.91 0.06 2.60
CA ARG A 9 -8.62 0.20 4.04
C ARG A 9 -7.80 -0.99 4.54
N LEU A 10 -7.23 -0.85 5.74
CA LEU A 10 -6.41 -1.88 6.38
C LEU A 10 -7.11 -3.25 6.41
N LYS A 11 -8.41 -3.31 6.74
CA LYS A 11 -9.17 -4.58 6.75
C LYS A 11 -9.11 -5.30 5.39
N THR A 12 -9.26 -4.57 4.30
CA THR A 12 -9.17 -5.11 2.94
C THR A 12 -7.75 -5.55 2.60
N VAL A 13 -6.74 -4.75 2.99
CA VAL A 13 -5.32 -5.12 2.78
C VAL A 13 -4.96 -6.39 3.53
N LEU A 14 -5.41 -6.55 4.78
CA LEU A 14 -5.21 -7.78 5.57
C LEU A 14 -5.83 -8.99 4.88
N ALA A 15 -7.07 -8.85 4.37
CA ALA A 15 -7.74 -9.92 3.66
C ALA A 15 -7.07 -10.29 2.33
N ARG A 16 -6.54 -9.29 1.59
CA ARG A 16 -5.89 -9.49 0.28
C ARG A 16 -4.49 -10.08 0.40
N THR A 17 -3.72 -9.64 1.39
CA THR A 17 -2.32 -10.04 1.57
C THR A 17 -2.17 -11.27 2.47
N GLY A 18 -3.19 -11.61 3.26
CA GLY A 18 -3.11 -12.65 4.29
C GLY A 18 -2.13 -12.33 5.43
N LEU A 19 -1.55 -11.12 5.45
CA LEU A 19 -0.58 -10.71 6.45
C LEU A 19 -1.27 -10.15 7.69
N SER A 20 -0.57 -10.25 8.82
CA SER A 20 -0.97 -9.54 10.04
C SER A 20 -0.70 -8.04 9.92
N ARG A 21 -1.45 -7.23 10.67
CA ARG A 21 -1.24 -5.77 10.77
C ARG A 21 0.21 -5.42 11.14
N SER A 22 0.77 -6.15 12.09
CA SER A 22 2.16 -5.95 12.55
C SER A 22 3.16 -6.25 11.44
N THR A 23 2.93 -7.30 10.65
CA THR A 23 3.78 -7.65 9.51
C THR A 23 3.74 -6.57 8.44
N ILE A 24 2.56 -6.03 8.13
CA ILE A 24 2.40 -4.93 7.18
C ILE A 24 3.23 -3.72 7.65
N TYR A 25 3.06 -3.27 8.90
CA TYR A 25 3.83 -2.12 9.38
C TYR A 25 5.33 -2.37 9.43
N ARG A 26 5.77 -3.58 9.77
CA ARG A 26 7.19 -3.95 9.71
C ARG A 26 7.72 -3.86 8.27
N LYS A 27 6.99 -4.41 7.29
CA LYS A 27 7.39 -4.32 5.88
C LYS A 27 7.36 -2.89 5.33
N ILE A 28 6.43 -2.05 5.79
CA ILE A 28 6.40 -0.62 5.47
C ILE A 28 7.67 0.05 6.02
N ALA A 29 8.06 -0.25 7.27
CA ALA A 29 9.29 0.27 7.86
C ALA A 29 10.56 -0.24 7.15
N GLU A 30 10.54 -1.49 6.65
CA GLU A 30 11.60 -2.07 5.81
C GLU A 30 11.58 -1.54 4.36
N GLY A 31 10.56 -0.77 3.96
CA GLY A 31 10.40 -0.26 2.60
C GLY A 31 9.95 -1.31 1.56
N THR A 32 9.60 -2.52 2.02
CA THR A 32 9.21 -3.68 1.19
C THR A 32 7.69 -3.83 1.04
N PHE A 33 6.91 -2.81 1.44
CA PHE A 33 5.46 -2.78 1.29
C PHE A 33 4.95 -1.37 0.97
N PRO A 34 3.83 -1.23 0.23
CA PRO A 34 3.24 0.08 -0.06
C PRO A 34 2.95 0.91 1.19
N ALA A 35 3.36 2.18 1.19
CA ALA A 35 3.08 3.10 2.29
C ALA A 35 1.59 3.46 2.35
N GLN A 36 1.08 3.68 3.57
CA GLN A 36 -0.31 4.11 3.76
C GLN A 36 -0.48 5.60 3.39
N ILE A 37 -1.54 5.90 2.66
CA ILE A 37 -2.00 7.26 2.32
C ILE A 37 -2.98 7.72 3.40
N LYS A 38 -2.73 8.90 3.98
CA LYS A 38 -3.71 9.57 4.85
C LYS A 38 -4.85 10.11 3.99
N ILE A 39 -6.06 9.58 4.22
CA ILE A 39 -7.30 10.01 3.56
C ILE A 39 -8.02 11.05 4.44
N SER A 40 -7.97 10.88 5.76
CA SER A 40 -8.61 11.76 6.73
C SER A 40 -7.89 11.74 8.08
N VAL A 41 -8.32 12.60 9.01
CA VAL A 41 -7.76 12.74 10.37
C VAL A 41 -7.62 11.38 11.08
N ASN A 42 -8.61 10.51 10.94
CA ASN A 42 -8.63 9.18 11.57
C ASN A 42 -8.54 8.02 10.55
N GLY A 43 -8.19 8.32 9.30
CA GLY A 43 -8.34 7.38 8.20
C GLY A 43 -7.11 7.29 7.32
N ALA A 44 -6.45 6.14 7.33
CA ALA A 44 -5.45 5.77 6.34
C ALA A 44 -5.97 4.67 5.40
N GLY A 45 -5.37 4.57 4.22
CA GLY A 45 -5.63 3.49 3.26
C GLY A 45 -4.48 3.35 2.27
N TRP A 46 -4.61 2.43 1.32
CA TRP A 46 -3.61 2.12 0.30
C TRP A 46 -4.26 2.16 -1.07
N ARG A 47 -3.51 2.55 -2.11
CA ARG A 47 -4.02 2.39 -3.47
C ARG A 47 -4.18 0.92 -3.77
N GLU A 48 -5.32 0.55 -4.34
CA GLU A 48 -5.58 -0.82 -4.73
C GLU A 48 -4.55 -1.31 -5.74
N SER A 49 -4.11 -0.44 -6.68
CA SER A 49 -3.09 -0.79 -7.67
C SER A 49 -1.74 -1.11 -7.02
N ASP A 50 -1.30 -0.33 -6.03
CA ASP A 50 -0.03 -0.57 -5.33
C ASP A 50 -0.07 -1.92 -4.60
N ILE A 51 -1.21 -2.24 -3.97
CA ILE A 51 -1.40 -3.50 -3.26
C ILE A 51 -1.49 -4.66 -4.25
N ASN A 52 -2.18 -4.50 -5.38
CA ASN A 52 -2.23 -5.51 -6.43
C ASN A 52 -0.84 -5.79 -7.02
N GLN A 53 -0.06 -4.75 -7.26
CA GLN A 53 1.29 -4.87 -7.78
C GLN A 53 2.21 -5.56 -6.77
N TRP A 54 2.09 -5.21 -5.48
CA TRP A 54 2.78 -5.92 -4.41
C TRP A 54 2.33 -7.39 -4.28
N VAL A 55 1.04 -7.69 -4.41
CA VAL A 55 0.54 -9.08 -4.36
C VAL A 55 1.03 -9.89 -5.56
N ALA A 56 1.12 -9.26 -6.74
CA ALA A 56 1.64 -9.90 -7.95
C ALA A 56 3.14 -10.20 -7.83
N ASP A 57 3.93 -9.27 -7.29
CA ASP A 57 5.36 -9.49 -7.04
C ASP A 57 5.84 -8.78 -5.76
N PRO A 58 5.79 -9.46 -4.59
CA PRO A 58 6.13 -8.85 -3.32
C PRO A 58 7.64 -8.70 -3.08
N VAL A 59 8.47 -9.39 -3.88
CA VAL A 59 9.93 -9.42 -3.72
C VAL A 59 10.58 -8.27 -4.48
N SER A 60 10.04 -7.90 -5.65
CA SER A 60 10.51 -6.77 -6.45
C SER A 60 9.92 -5.43 -5.99
N TRP A 61 8.98 -5.44 -5.05
CA TRP A 61 8.47 -4.19 -4.49
C TRP A 61 9.54 -3.49 -3.66
N HIS A 62 10.07 -2.40 -4.20
CA HIS A 62 10.94 -1.49 -3.48
C HIS A 62 10.26 -0.12 -3.36
N THR A 63 10.17 0.43 -2.15
CA THR A 63 9.82 1.84 -1.96
C THR A 63 10.98 2.72 -2.44
N GLY A 64 11.07 2.90 -3.76
CA GLY A 64 12.04 3.75 -4.42
C GLY A 64 11.34 4.83 -5.23
N ALA A 65 11.02 5.96 -4.59
CA ALA A 65 10.57 7.26 -5.11
C ALA A 65 9.47 7.80 -4.16
N SER A 66 9.70 8.83 -3.34
CA SER A 66 10.04 10.18 -3.78
C SER A 66 9.44 10.49 -5.15
N ARG A 67 8.11 10.42 -5.28
CA ARG A 67 7.44 11.29 -6.24
C ARG A 67 7.45 12.69 -5.63
N LYS A 68 8.55 13.41 -5.85
CA LYS A 68 8.53 14.87 -5.85
C LYS A 68 7.46 15.29 -6.86
N ASN A 69 6.46 16.02 -6.38
CA ASN A 69 5.66 16.97 -7.13
C ASN A 69 5.30 18.01 -6.06
N SER A 70 6.08 19.08 -5.83
CA SER A 70 6.24 20.24 -6.70
C SER A 70 4.90 20.70 -7.27
N GLU A 71 4.24 21.59 -6.53
CA GLU A 71 3.75 22.89 -7.00
C GLU A 71 3.75 23.85 -5.81
#